data_AF-N9FNW7-F1
#
_entry.id   AF-N9FNW7-F1
#
_cell.length_a   1.000
_cell.length_b   1.000
_cell.length_c   1.000
_cell.angle_alpha   90.00
_cell.angle_beta   90.00
_cell.angle_gamma   90.00
#
_symmetry.space_group_name_H-M   'P 1'
#
loop_
_entity.id
_entity.type
_entity.pdbx_description
1 polymer ?
#
loop_
_entity_poly.entity_id
_entity_poly.type
_entity_poly.pdbx_seq_one_letter_code
_entity_poly.pdbx_strand_id
1 'polypeptide(L)' 'MVLLKKGKIYTESTAFLEIIQHLDFPYSHLKYATIIPQAIRDFTYRCIALNRYRLFGKTEQCYLVTPDIQKHFLLDDACI' A
#
# COMPACT_ATOMS: atom_id res chain seq x y z
N MET A 1 -1.76 5.10 -2.72
CA MET A 1 -1.64 3.63 -2.88
C MET A 1 -2.82 3.13 -3.70
N VAL A 2 -2.62 2.16 -4.60
CA VAL A 2 -3.69 1.65 -5.50
C VAL A 2 -3.72 0.13 -5.46
N LEU A 3 -4.92 -0.45 -5.42
CA LEU A 3 -5.15 -1.89 -5.48
C LEU A 3 -6.15 -2.20 -6.59
N LEU A 4 -5.76 -3.04 -7.54
CA LEU A 4 -6.66 -3.62 -8.53
C LEU A 4 -7.09 -5.00 -8.05
N LYS A 5 -8.38 -5.17 -7.74
CA LYS A 5 -8.95 -6.45 -7.30
C LYS A 5 -10.21 -6.75 -8.09
N LYS A 6 -10.24 -7.87 -8.82
CA LYS A 6 -11.40 -8.32 -9.62
C LYS A 6 -11.99 -7.22 -10.52
N GLY A 7 -11.14 -6.42 -11.17
CA GLY A 7 -11.55 -5.31 -12.03
C GLY A 7 -12.02 -4.04 -11.31
N LYS A 8 -12.00 -4.00 -9.97
CA LYS A 8 -12.26 -2.80 -9.19
C LYS A 8 -10.95 -2.15 -8.74
N ILE A 9 -10.89 -0.83 -8.86
CA ILE A 9 -9.77 -0.02 -8.41
C ILE A 9 -10.11 0.53 -7.02
N TYR A 10 -9.27 0.23 -6.05
CA TYR A 10 -9.32 0.81 -4.71
C TYR A 10 -8.13 1.75 -4.55
N THR A 11 -8.35 2.88 -3.88
CA THR A 11 -7.33 3.91 -3.66
C THR A 11 -7.16 4.23 -2.18
N GLU A 12 -6.01 4.82 -1.84
CA GLU A 12 -5.71 5.37 -0.51
C GLU A 12 -5.91 4.37 0.64
N SER A 13 -6.58 4.79 1.73
CA SER A 13 -6.78 3.95 2.91
C SER A 13 -7.66 2.73 2.64
N THR A 14 -8.56 2.83 1.66
CA THR A 14 -9.47 1.74 1.28
C THR A 14 -8.68 0.60 0.61
N ALA A 15 -7.71 0.93 -0.23
CA ALA A 15 -6.80 -0.08 -0.80
C ALA A 15 -6.01 -0.81 0.30
N PHE A 16 -5.50 -0.07 1.28
CA PHE A 16 -4.74 -0.63 2.39
C PHE A 16 -5.57 -1.59 3.25
N LEU A 17 -6.79 -1.20 3.64
CA LEU A 17 -7.68 -2.08 4.40
C LEU A 17 -8.13 -3.31 3.61
N GLU A 18 -8.34 -3.16 2.31
CA GLU A 18 -8.71 -4.27 1.42
C GLU A 18 -7.57 -5.28 1.27
N ILE A 19 -6.31 -4.85 1.43
CA ILE A 19 -5.13 -5.73 1.47
C ILE A 19 -4.98 -6.39 2.85
N ILE A 20 -5.12 -5.61 3.93
CA ILE A 20 -4.85 -6.11 5.29
C ILE A 20 -5.81 -7.24 5.72
N GLN A 21 -7.01 -7.26 5.16
CA GLN A 21 -7.96 -8.36 5.37
C GLN A 21 -7.54 -9.68 4.71
N HIS A 22 -6.63 -9.65 3.73
CA HIS A 22 -6.05 -10.86 3.12
C HIS A 22 -4.77 -11.33 3.83
N LEU A 23 -4.25 -10.56 4.79
CA LEU A 23 -3.14 -11.01 5.61
C LEU A 23 -3.66 -11.94 6.72
N ASP A 24 -2.86 -12.95 7.05
CA ASP A 24 -3.13 -13.90 8.13
C ASP A 24 -3.30 -13.21 9.49
N PHE A 25 -3.93 -13.93 10.41
CA PHE A 25 -4.05 -13.50 11.81
C PHE A 25 -2.64 -13.21 12.38
N PRO A 26 -2.41 -12.06 13.05
CA PRO A 26 -3.43 -11.20 13.62
C PRO A 26 -3.91 -10.10 12.68
N TYR A 27 -3.15 -9.65 11.67
CA TYR A 27 -3.39 -8.42 10.91
C TYR A 27 -4.80 -8.22 10.34
N SER A 28 -5.53 -9.32 10.06
CA SER A 28 -6.95 -9.27 9.70
C SER A 28 -7.83 -8.49 10.70
N HIS A 29 -7.48 -8.43 12.00
CA HIS A 29 -8.21 -7.63 13.01
C HIS A 29 -8.12 -6.12 12.75
N LEU A 30 -7.13 -5.63 11.99
CA LEU A 30 -7.05 -4.22 11.63
C LEU A 30 -8.19 -3.80 10.70
N LYS A 31 -8.95 -4.75 10.14
CA LYS A 31 -10.23 -4.46 9.49
C LYS A 31 -11.22 -3.78 10.43
N TYR A 32 -11.17 -3.97 11.74
CA TYR A 32 -12.02 -3.24 12.69
C TYR A 32 -11.75 -1.73 12.69
N ALA A 33 -10.59 -1.28 12.23
CA ALA A 33 -10.34 0.15 11.97
C ALA A 33 -11.25 0.73 10.86
N THR A 34 -12.04 -0.09 10.16
CA THR A 34 -13.12 0.35 9.26
C THR A 34 -14.27 1.02 10.02
N ILE A 35 -14.42 0.78 11.32
CA ILE A 35 -15.42 1.43 12.18
C ILE A 35 -15.12 2.94 12.31
N ILE A 36 -13.86 3.32 12.18
CA ILE A 36 -13.44 4.71 12.19
C ILE A 36 -13.98 5.39 10.92
N PRO A 37 -14.64 6.56 11.03
CA PRO A 37 -15.20 7.24 9.88
C PRO A 37 -14.12 7.54 8.85
N GLN A 38 -14.48 7.37 7.57
CA GLN A 38 -13.57 7.45 6.43
C GLN A 38 -12.72 8.73 6.45
N ALA A 39 -13.30 9.86 6.85
CA ALA A 39 -12.59 11.14 6.95
C ALA A 39 -11.37 11.08 7.91
N ILE A 40 -11.50 10.44 9.07
CA ILE A 40 -10.41 10.32 10.04
C ILE A 40 -9.35 9.34 9.52
N ARG A 41 -9.78 8.23 8.91
CA ARG A 41 -8.86 7.23 8.34
C ARG A 41 -8.06 7.78 7.15
N ASP A 42 -8.71 8.50 6.25
CA ASP A 42 -8.05 9.15 5.12
C ASP A 42 -7.14 10.30 5.57
N PHE A 43 -7.54 11.04 6.61
CA PHE A 43 -6.71 12.11 7.18
C PHE A 43 -5.45 11.56 7.85
N THR A 44 -5.58 10.53 8.69
CA THR A 44 -4.44 9.88 9.34
C THR A 44 -3.51 9.25 8.31
N TYR A 45 -4.06 8.56 7.29
CA TYR A 45 -3.27 8.02 6.19
C TYR A 45 -2.52 9.11 5.43
N ARG A 46 -3.17 10.23 5.10
CA ARG A 46 -2.52 11.39 4.44
C ARG A 46 -1.43 12.02 5.30
N CYS A 47 -1.67 12.22 6.59
CA CYS A 47 -0.67 12.76 7.52
C CYS A 47 0.57 11.88 7.61
N ILE A 48 0.39 10.55 7.66
CA ILE A 48 1.50 9.59 7.63
C ILE A 48 2.19 9.61 6.27
N ALA A 49 1.44 9.62 5.16
CA ALA A 49 1.99 9.63 3.81
C ALA A 49 2.83 10.88 3.53
N LEU A 50 2.35 12.05 3.97
CA LEU A 50 3.06 13.33 3.85
C LEU A 50 4.34 13.36 4.70
N ASN A 51 4.30 12.74 5.88
CA ASN A 51 5.46 12.67 6.77
C ASN A 51 6.32 11.41 6.55
N ARG A 52 6.02 10.52 5.60
CA ARG A 52 6.68 9.21 5.51
C ARG A 52 8.20 9.32 5.39
N TYR A 53 8.68 10.26 4.59
CA TYR A 53 10.12 10.46 4.38
C TYR A 53 10.80 11.11 5.58
N ARG A 54 10.04 11.83 6.41
CA ARG A 54 10.51 12.41 7.67
C ARG A 54 10.51 11.38 8.80
N LEU A 55 9.56 10.45 8.80
CA LEU A 55 9.40 9.40 9.81
C LEU A 55 10.34 8.22 9.61
N PHE A 56 10.50 7.75 8.37
CA PHE A 56 11.30 6.56 8.04
C PHE A 56 12.65 6.89 7.40
N GLY A 57 12.91 8.17 7.13
CA GLY A 57 14.05 8.59 6.33
C GLY A 57 13.85 8.31 4.84
N LYS A 58 14.76 8.86 4.03
CA LYS A 58 14.87 8.50 2.61
C LYS A 58 15.97 7.45 2.48
N THR A 59 15.70 6.40 1.72
CA THR A 59 16.74 5.46 1.29
C THR A 59 17.45 6.08 0.10
N GLU A 60 18.74 6.41 0.25
CA GLU A 60 19.58 6.97 -0.82
C GLU A 60 20.01 5.90 -1.85
N GLN A 61 19.68 4.63 -1.60
CA GLN A 61 20.08 3.48 -2.39
C GLN A 61 19.00 3.17 -3.43
N CYS A 62 19.37 3.14 -4.71
CA CYS A 62 18.49 2.65 -5.75
C CYS A 62 18.34 1.13 -5.60
N TYR A 63 17.14 0.67 -5.25
CA TYR A 63 16.86 -0.76 -5.10
C TYR A 63 16.81 -1.42 -6.48
N LEU A 64 17.87 -2.16 -6.83
CA LEU A 64 17.93 -2.93 -8.07
C LEU A 64 17.10 -4.20 -7.93
N VAL A 65 16.22 -4.43 -8.91
CA VAL A 65 15.35 -5.60 -8.96
C VAL A 65 16.21 -6.84 -9.19
N THR A 66 16.33 -7.71 -8.18
CA THR A 66 16.94 -9.03 -8.33
C THR A 66 15.98 -9.98 -9.07
N PRO A 67 16.48 -11.01 -9.77
CA PRO A 67 15.64 -11.90 -10.59
C PRO A 67 14.52 -12.58 -9.81
N ASP A 68 14.69 -12.83 -8.50
CA ASP A 68 13.65 -13.48 -7.69
C ASP A 68 12.42 -12.59 -7.43
N ILE A 69 12.62 -11.27 -7.30
CA ILE A 69 11.52 -10.32 -7.07
C ILE A 69 10.91 -9.79 -8.37
N GLN A 70 11.60 -9.93 -9.49
CA GLN A 70 11.14 -9.47 -10.80
C GLN A 70 9.76 -10.04 -11.18
N LYS A 71 9.47 -11.28 -10.76
CA LYS A 71 8.16 -11.95 -10.96
C LYS A 71 6.97 -11.25 -10.29
N HIS A 72 7.22 -10.34 -9.36
CA HIS A 72 6.19 -9.58 -8.65
C HIS A 72 5.92 -8.20 -9.26
N PHE A 73 6.76 -7.76 -10.22
CA PHE A 73 6.59 -6.50 -10.91
C PHE A 73 5.93 -6.73 -12.26
N LEU A 74 5.01 -5.84 -12.62
CA LEU A 74 4.60 -5.68 -14.01
C LEU A 74 5.78 -4.99 -14.70
N LEU A 75 6.65 -5.77 -15.33
CA LEU A 75 7.63 -5.19 -16.24
C LEU A 75 6.84 -4.68 -17.44
N ASP A 76 6.83 -3.36 -17.60
CA ASP A 76 6.44 -2.78 -18.88
C ASP A 76 7.58 -3.10 -19.85
N ASP A 77 7.31 -3.92 -20.86
CA ASP A 77 8.19 -4.10 -22.03
C ASP A 77 8.33 -2.79 -22.85
N ALA A 78 7.78 -1.67 -22.39
CA ALA A 78 7.84 -0.34 -23.02
C ALA A 78 9.15 0.43 -22.76
N CYS A 79 10.27 -0.28 -22.80
CA CYS A 79 11.53 0.33 -23.23
C CYS A 79 12.06 -0.47 -24.42
N ILE A 80 11.29 -0.44 -25.51
CA ILE A 80 11.75 -0.65 -26.88
C ILE A 80 11.27 0.56 -27.68
#